data_AF-A0A975JZJ1-F1
#
_entry.id   AF-A0A975JZJ1-F1
#
_cell.length_a   1.000
_cell.length_b   1.000
_cell.length_c   1.000
_cell.angle_alpha   90.00
_cell.angle_beta   90.00
_cell.angle_gamma   90.00
#
_symmetry.space_group_name_H-M   'P 1'
#
loop_
_entity.id
_entity.type
_entity.pdbx_description
1 polymer ?
#
loop_
_entity_poly.entity_id
_entity_poly.type
_entity_poly.pdbx_seq_one_letter_code
_entity_poly.pdbx_strand_id
1 'polypeptide(L)'
;MGFLKPRLPDIDMAEWSKGTRSEKIRPMARHWAEVGFGTPVAMHLFYVVKIALYILFAWLIVFSTRGINGFTDVTSWYAEPIVFQKVVLYTMLFEVIGLGCGFGPLNNRFFPPMGSILYWMRFGTIRLPPWPGRVPLTRGTKRTPVDVALYALLLTMLLSALFTDGSGPVPELGTTVGLLPNWQIVIILIILGVLGLRDKVIFLAARGEVYATLTVTFLFGGVDMIVAAKLVFLVIWLGAATSKLNRHFPFVISTMMSNNPLFRPRFIKRMFFKKFPDDLRPGHLSQFFAHTGTLIEMAVPVVLFLSDAGWPLTAAAAIMIGFHLAILTAIPMGVPLEWNVFMIFGVLSLFVGHAKLGLSDLKNPVPVAILFVVIVGIVVVGNLFPRKVSFLPGMRYYAGNWDTTLWCLKPSANEKIGRGIVAIASMPQAQLERFYGSPEAAQIPIYMGYAFRGFNTHGRALFTLAHRAMVGENEDDYVITDGERICSTAIGWNFGDGHMHNEQLIEAMQQRCHFEPGEVRVVLLDAQPIHKQTQQYRLVDAATGEFERGYVRVADMVTRQPWADDVPVQVLSDVSAPAAD
;
A
#
# COMPACT_ATOMS: atom_id res chain seq x y z
N MET A 1 10.44 22.97 -10.93
CA MET A 1 9.36 22.16 -11.54
C MET A 1 8.46 23.12 -12.29
N GLY A 2 7.95 22.75 -13.47
CA GLY A 2 6.90 23.53 -14.11
C GLY A 2 5.60 23.44 -13.31
N PHE A 3 4.77 24.48 -13.35
CA PHE A 3 3.48 24.46 -12.64
C PHE A 3 2.52 23.43 -13.26
N LEU A 4 2.38 23.46 -14.59
CA LEU A 4 1.53 22.56 -15.38
C LEU A 4 2.30 21.48 -16.14
N LYS A 5 3.53 21.77 -16.57
CA LYS A 5 4.33 20.84 -17.38
C LYS A 5 5.24 19.96 -16.51
N PRO A 6 5.31 18.64 -16.79
CA PRO A 6 6.25 17.78 -16.10
C PRO A 6 7.68 18.17 -16.45
N ARG A 7 8.62 17.90 -15.55
CA ARG A 7 10.05 18.04 -15.84
C ARG A 7 10.58 16.69 -16.29
N LEU A 8 10.78 16.54 -17.59
CA LEU A 8 11.34 15.34 -18.20
C LEU A 8 12.87 15.40 -18.25
N PRO A 9 13.54 14.25 -18.35
CA PRO A 9 14.97 14.19 -18.66
C PRO A 9 15.25 14.78 -20.03
N ASP A 10 16.44 15.37 -20.17
CA ASP A 10 16.94 15.91 -21.43
C ASP A 10 17.76 14.82 -22.13
N ILE A 11 17.19 14.17 -23.14
CA ILE A 11 17.77 13.04 -23.88
C ILE A 11 17.43 13.13 -25.37
N ASP A 12 18.33 12.65 -26.22
CA ASP A 12 18.04 12.38 -27.62
C ASP A 12 17.25 11.07 -27.73
N MET A 13 15.98 11.15 -28.14
CA MET A 13 15.10 9.98 -28.27
C MET A 13 15.57 8.98 -29.33
N ALA A 14 16.17 9.45 -30.43
CA ALA A 14 16.62 8.61 -31.52
C ALA A 14 17.87 7.81 -31.14
N GLU A 15 18.75 8.39 -30.31
CA GLU A 15 19.89 7.68 -29.74
C GLU A 15 19.47 6.77 -28.58
N TRP A 16 18.70 7.30 -27.63
CA TRP A 16 18.29 6.60 -26.41
C TRP A 16 17.48 5.33 -26.70
N SER A 17 16.58 5.36 -27.70
CA SER A 17 15.74 4.22 -28.06
C SER A 17 16.54 2.98 -28.52
N LYS A 18 17.76 3.17 -29.04
CA LYS A 18 18.65 2.09 -29.51
C LYS A 18 19.33 1.31 -28.39
N GLY A 19 19.38 1.88 -27.18
CA GLY A 19 20.05 1.25 -26.04
C GLY A 19 19.30 0.03 -25.52
N THR A 20 20.02 -0.81 -24.79
CA THR A 20 19.45 -1.87 -23.96
C THR A 20 18.53 -1.30 -22.89
N ARG A 21 17.70 -2.16 -22.27
CA ARG A 21 16.83 -1.74 -21.15
C ARG A 21 17.63 -1.07 -20.03
N SER A 22 18.77 -1.65 -19.64
CA SER A 22 19.70 -1.10 -18.64
C SER A 22 20.20 0.30 -19.02
N GLU A 23 20.70 0.46 -20.24
CA GLU A 23 21.20 1.75 -20.74
C GLU A 23 20.10 2.81 -20.79
N LYS A 24 18.88 2.41 -21.12
CA LYS A 24 17.72 3.31 -21.12
C LYS A 24 17.27 3.74 -19.72
N ILE A 25 17.37 2.85 -18.71
CA ILE A 25 17.03 3.17 -17.32
C ILE A 25 18.04 4.13 -16.69
N ARG A 26 19.33 4.03 -17.04
CA ARG A 26 20.41 4.84 -16.42
C ARG A 26 20.16 6.36 -16.43
N PRO A 27 19.85 7.03 -17.56
CA PRO A 27 19.54 8.47 -17.57
C PRO A 27 18.26 8.79 -16.79
N MET A 28 17.25 7.91 -16.83
CA MET A 28 16.01 8.08 -16.04
C MET A 28 16.29 8.04 -14.54
N ALA A 29 17.13 7.12 -14.08
CA ALA A 29 17.52 7.01 -12.68
C ALA A 29 18.31 8.25 -12.22
N ARG A 30 19.22 8.76 -13.06
CA ARG A 30 19.94 10.01 -12.76
C ARG A 30 19.00 11.20 -12.66
N HIS A 31 18.04 11.32 -13.58
CA HIS A 31 17.01 12.37 -13.52
C HIS A 31 16.15 12.24 -12.26
N TRP A 32 15.71 11.03 -11.94
CA TRP A 32 14.95 10.75 -10.72
C TRP A 32 15.67 11.20 -9.45
N ALA A 33 16.96 10.89 -9.34
CA ALA A 33 17.79 11.26 -8.19
C ALA A 33 17.84 12.79 -7.95
N GLU A 34 17.57 13.60 -8.98
CA GLU A 34 17.56 15.06 -8.87
C GLU A 34 16.17 15.69 -8.83
N VAL A 35 15.16 15.02 -9.38
CA VAL A 35 13.87 15.64 -9.69
C VAL A 35 12.69 14.82 -9.15
N GLY A 36 12.88 13.54 -8.85
CA GLY A 36 11.81 12.56 -8.61
C GLY A 36 11.15 12.16 -9.93
N PHE A 37 9.86 11.82 -9.90
CA PHE A 37 9.11 11.48 -11.12
C PHE A 37 9.04 12.65 -12.13
N GLY A 38 9.30 13.89 -11.69
CA GLY A 38 9.12 15.08 -12.53
C GLY A 38 7.67 15.57 -12.59
N THR A 39 6.82 15.08 -11.69
CA THR A 39 5.41 15.42 -11.57
C THR A 39 5.19 16.95 -11.48
N PRO A 40 4.22 17.52 -12.22
CA PRO A 40 3.88 18.94 -12.13
C PRO A 40 3.49 19.38 -10.71
N VAL A 41 3.70 20.65 -10.38
CA VAL A 41 3.30 21.18 -9.05
C VAL A 41 1.78 21.10 -8.86
N ALA A 42 0.99 21.35 -9.91
CA ALA A 42 -0.46 21.24 -9.88
C ALA A 42 -0.94 19.85 -9.40
N MET A 43 -0.22 18.79 -9.75
CA MET A 43 -0.55 17.44 -9.31
C MET A 43 -0.30 17.23 -7.81
N HIS A 44 0.67 17.90 -7.21
CA HIS A 44 0.88 17.84 -5.76
C HIS A 44 -0.22 18.63 -5.03
N LEU A 45 -0.62 19.80 -5.57
CA LEU A 45 -1.73 20.59 -5.02
C LEU A 45 -3.06 19.83 -5.04
N PHE A 46 -3.30 19.00 -6.06
CA PHE A 46 -4.46 18.10 -6.09
C PHE A 46 -4.55 17.22 -4.83
N TYR A 47 -3.44 16.64 -4.36
CA TYR A 47 -3.44 15.84 -3.13
C TYR A 47 -3.58 16.69 -1.87
N VAL A 48 -3.07 17.93 -1.86
CA VAL A 48 -3.32 18.86 -0.75
C VAL A 48 -4.82 19.17 -0.63
N VAL A 49 -5.48 19.48 -1.75
CA VAL A 49 -6.94 19.69 -1.79
C VAL A 49 -7.69 18.43 -1.37
N LYS A 50 -7.28 17.27 -1.86
CA LYS A 50 -7.86 15.97 -1.46
C LYS A 50 -7.81 15.77 0.06
N ILE A 51 -6.67 16.06 0.69
CA ILE A 51 -6.52 15.95 2.14
C ILE A 51 -7.37 16.97 2.89
N ALA A 52 -7.43 18.21 2.41
CA ALA A 52 -8.31 19.23 2.99
C ALA A 52 -9.79 18.81 2.92
N LEU A 53 -10.22 18.24 1.79
CA LEU A 53 -11.57 17.70 1.63
C LEU A 53 -11.81 16.49 2.54
N TYR A 54 -10.83 15.57 2.65
CA TYR A 54 -10.91 14.42 3.56
C TYR A 54 -11.15 14.87 5.00
N ILE A 55 -10.40 15.87 5.48
CA ILE A 55 -10.56 16.46 6.81
C ILE A 55 -11.93 17.15 6.93
N LEU A 56 -12.32 17.96 5.94
CA LEU A 56 -13.59 18.70 5.95
C LEU A 56 -14.79 17.75 6.04
N PHE A 57 -14.83 16.69 5.23
CA PHE A 57 -15.95 15.75 5.26
C PHE A 57 -16.00 14.96 6.57
N ALA A 58 -14.85 14.54 7.12
CA ALA A 58 -14.80 13.94 8.46
C ALA A 58 -15.39 14.89 9.51
N TRP A 59 -15.01 16.16 9.46
CA TRP A 59 -15.49 17.21 10.35
C TRP A 59 -17.00 17.42 10.26
N LEU A 60 -17.54 17.50 9.04
CA LEU A 60 -18.98 17.66 8.80
C LEU A 60 -19.78 16.45 9.30
N ILE A 61 -19.28 15.23 9.10
CA ILE A 61 -19.90 14.00 9.61
C ILE A 61 -19.91 14.00 11.13
N VAL A 62 -18.79 14.33 11.77
CA VAL A 62 -18.69 14.43 13.23
C VAL A 62 -19.67 15.47 13.76
N PHE A 63 -19.69 16.66 13.15
CA PHE A 63 -20.56 17.76 13.56
C PHE A 63 -22.06 17.48 13.33
N SER A 64 -22.41 16.53 12.46
CA SER A 64 -23.80 16.09 12.29
C SER A 64 -24.34 15.26 13.48
N THR A 65 -23.47 14.88 14.43
CA THR A 65 -23.83 14.09 15.61
C THR A 65 -24.49 14.98 16.67
N ARG A 66 -25.67 14.58 17.15
CA ARG A 66 -26.34 15.30 18.26
C ARG A 66 -25.45 15.33 19.50
N GLY A 67 -25.35 16.51 20.12
CA GLY A 67 -24.52 16.74 21.30
C GLY A 67 -23.11 17.24 20.99
N ILE A 68 -22.65 17.12 19.75
CA ILE A 68 -21.42 17.77 19.28
C ILE A 68 -21.75 19.19 18.80
N ASN A 69 -21.23 20.19 19.50
CA ASN A 69 -21.45 21.61 19.21
C ASN A 69 -20.12 22.34 19.07
N GLY A 70 -20.15 23.60 18.65
CA GLY A 70 -18.93 24.42 18.53
C GLY A 70 -18.09 24.04 17.31
N PHE A 71 -18.57 24.39 16.11
CA PHE A 71 -17.93 24.02 14.84
C PHE A 71 -16.42 24.34 14.80
N THR A 72 -16.00 25.47 15.37
CA THR A 72 -14.59 25.89 15.47
C THR A 72 -13.96 25.64 16.84
N ASP A 73 -14.75 25.34 17.87
CA ASP A 73 -14.26 25.02 19.23
C ASP A 73 -13.92 23.53 19.32
N VAL A 74 -12.92 23.12 18.56
CA VAL A 74 -12.49 21.71 18.41
C VAL A 74 -12.16 21.08 19.75
N THR A 75 -11.57 21.85 20.65
CA THR A 75 -11.16 21.43 21.99
C THR A 75 -12.33 20.92 22.83
N SER A 76 -13.56 21.37 22.54
CA SER A 76 -14.76 20.92 23.25
C SER A 76 -15.25 19.53 22.85
N TRP A 77 -14.86 18.99 21.69
CA TRP A 77 -15.43 17.74 21.17
C TRP A 77 -14.45 16.75 20.54
N TYR A 78 -13.21 17.11 20.23
CA TYR A 78 -12.28 16.22 19.50
C TYR A 78 -11.98 14.89 20.21
N ALA A 79 -12.07 14.89 21.53
CA ALA A 79 -11.83 13.72 22.39
C ALA A 79 -13.13 12.99 22.77
N GLU A 80 -14.29 13.37 22.21
CA GLU A 80 -15.51 12.60 22.40
C GLU A 80 -15.35 11.20 21.77
N PRO A 81 -15.60 10.10 22.51
CA PRO A 81 -15.32 8.76 22.03
C PRO A 81 -16.04 8.38 20.71
N ILE A 82 -17.27 8.87 20.51
CA ILE A 82 -18.01 8.68 19.25
C ILE A 82 -17.33 9.36 18.05
N VAL A 83 -16.57 10.44 18.27
CA VAL A 83 -15.81 11.13 17.21
C VAL A 83 -14.72 10.19 16.68
N PHE A 84 -14.00 9.52 17.58
CA PHE A 84 -13.02 8.51 17.18
C PHE A 84 -13.69 7.36 16.40
N GLN A 85 -14.84 6.87 16.87
CA GLN A 85 -15.58 5.81 16.17
C GLN A 85 -15.99 6.22 14.76
N LYS A 86 -16.59 7.40 14.60
CA LYS A 86 -17.02 7.92 13.30
C LYS A 86 -15.84 8.17 12.36
N VAL A 87 -14.73 8.72 12.85
CA VAL A 87 -13.54 8.93 12.01
C VAL A 87 -12.94 7.61 11.53
N VAL A 88 -12.89 6.57 12.38
CA VAL A 88 -12.45 5.22 11.95
C VAL A 88 -13.36 4.65 10.84
N LEU A 89 -14.68 4.66 11.04
CA LEU A 89 -15.62 4.14 10.05
C LEU A 89 -15.63 4.99 8.77
N TYR A 90 -15.46 6.30 8.89
CA TYR A 90 -15.37 7.22 7.76
C TYR A 90 -14.13 6.92 6.93
N THR A 91 -12.99 6.70 7.59
CA THR A 91 -11.74 6.38 6.89
C THR A 91 -11.84 5.02 6.21
N MET A 92 -12.44 4.02 6.86
CA MET A 92 -12.72 2.72 6.24
C MET A 92 -13.60 2.85 4.99
N LEU A 93 -14.68 3.64 5.07
CA LEU A 93 -15.56 3.91 3.94
C LEU A 93 -14.78 4.60 2.81
N PHE A 94 -14.03 5.65 3.13
CA PHE A 94 -13.23 6.43 2.17
C PHE A 94 -12.22 5.57 1.41
N GLU A 95 -11.57 4.64 2.12
CA GLU A 95 -10.63 3.68 1.54
C GLU A 95 -11.35 2.66 0.64
N VAL A 96 -12.41 2.03 1.13
CA VAL A 96 -13.08 0.93 0.42
C VAL A 96 -13.90 1.38 -0.80
N ILE A 97 -14.29 2.66 -0.88
CA ILE A 97 -14.86 3.22 -2.13
C ILE A 97 -13.79 3.61 -3.15
N GLY A 98 -12.52 3.64 -2.75
CA GLY A 98 -11.37 3.95 -3.61
C GLY A 98 -10.96 5.41 -3.64
N LEU A 99 -11.39 6.22 -2.67
CA LEU A 99 -10.91 7.60 -2.52
C LEU A 99 -9.59 7.65 -1.75
N GLY A 100 -9.25 6.67 -0.92
CA GLY A 100 -8.00 6.60 -0.17
C GLY A 100 -6.79 6.14 -1.00
N CYS A 101 -6.20 5.03 -0.57
CA CYS A 101 -5.13 4.29 -1.23
C CYS A 101 -5.49 3.97 -2.69
N GLY A 102 -4.58 4.28 -3.62
CA GLY A 102 -4.81 3.96 -5.04
C GLY A 102 -5.71 4.95 -5.77
N PHE A 103 -5.91 6.16 -5.25
CA PHE A 103 -6.61 7.25 -5.96
C PHE A 103 -5.64 8.18 -6.68
N GLY A 104 -5.99 8.54 -7.92
CA GLY A 104 -5.38 9.63 -8.68
C GLY A 104 -4.03 9.33 -9.35
N PRO A 105 -3.43 10.34 -10.01
CA PRO A 105 -2.33 10.10 -10.95
C PRO A 105 -0.98 9.66 -10.33
N LEU A 106 -0.74 9.88 -9.03
CA LEU A 106 0.45 9.34 -8.35
C LEU A 106 0.37 7.82 -8.18
N ASN A 107 -0.81 7.24 -8.40
CA ASN A 107 -1.04 5.81 -8.50
C ASN A 107 -1.14 5.33 -9.97
N ASN A 108 -0.69 6.15 -10.92
CA ASN A 108 -0.83 5.92 -12.37
C ASN A 108 -2.29 5.71 -12.81
N ARG A 109 -3.24 6.40 -12.15
CA ARG A 109 -4.66 6.41 -12.52
C ARG A 109 -5.07 7.80 -12.97
N PHE A 110 -5.31 7.95 -14.27
CA PHE A 110 -5.61 9.24 -14.87
C PHE A 110 -7.10 9.39 -15.13
N PHE A 111 -7.74 8.41 -15.77
CA PHE A 111 -9.16 8.49 -16.09
C PHE A 111 -9.79 7.09 -16.24
N PRO A 112 -10.72 6.68 -15.34
CA PRO A 112 -11.08 7.35 -14.09
C PRO A 112 -9.92 7.34 -13.07
N PRO A 113 -9.87 8.29 -12.12
CA PRO A 113 -8.81 8.34 -11.10
C PRO A 113 -8.93 7.25 -10.02
N MET A 114 -9.97 6.41 -10.09
CA MET A 114 -10.27 5.35 -9.13
C MET A 114 -10.84 4.12 -9.85
N GLY A 115 -10.62 2.94 -9.27
CA GLY A 115 -11.27 1.69 -9.67
C GLY A 115 -12.30 1.27 -8.62
N SER A 116 -11.89 0.53 -7.59
CA SER A 116 -12.66 0.15 -6.39
C SER A 116 -14.17 0.02 -6.60
N ILE A 117 -15.00 0.95 -6.09
CA ILE A 117 -16.46 0.90 -6.21
C ILE A 117 -16.95 0.71 -7.66
N LEU A 118 -16.25 1.30 -8.64
CA LEU A 118 -16.60 1.19 -10.05
C LEU A 118 -16.43 -0.26 -10.56
N TYR A 119 -15.50 -1.02 -9.99
CA TYR A 119 -15.28 -2.44 -10.29
C TYR A 119 -16.14 -3.35 -9.42
N TRP A 120 -16.23 -3.08 -8.13
CA TRP A 120 -16.78 -4.03 -7.15
C TRP A 120 -18.30 -3.99 -7.07
N MET A 121 -18.94 -2.95 -7.62
CA MET A 121 -20.38 -2.93 -7.88
C MET A 121 -20.78 -3.64 -9.19
N ARG A 122 -19.82 -4.19 -9.95
CA ARG A 122 -20.08 -4.85 -11.24
C ARG A 122 -19.94 -6.36 -11.14
N PHE A 123 -20.88 -7.08 -11.73
CA PHE A 123 -20.81 -8.53 -11.89
C PHE A 123 -19.71 -8.93 -12.88
N GLY A 124 -19.16 -10.14 -12.72
CA GLY A 124 -18.22 -10.75 -13.67
C GLY A 124 -16.77 -10.27 -13.59
N THR A 125 -16.52 -9.15 -12.90
CA THR A 125 -15.17 -8.66 -12.55
C THR A 125 -14.40 -9.70 -11.71
N ILE A 126 -13.07 -9.61 -11.68
CA ILE A 126 -12.24 -10.56 -10.95
C ILE A 126 -12.37 -10.33 -9.43
N ARG A 127 -12.49 -11.43 -8.67
CA ARG A 127 -12.34 -11.47 -7.21
C ARG A 127 -11.26 -12.48 -6.82
N LEU A 128 -10.58 -12.22 -5.71
CA LEU A 128 -9.46 -13.04 -5.22
C LEU A 128 -9.76 -13.55 -3.80
N PRO A 129 -10.54 -14.65 -3.63
CA PRO A 129 -10.75 -15.24 -2.31
C PRO A 129 -9.40 -15.66 -1.68
N PRO A 130 -9.17 -15.46 -0.38
CA PRO A 130 -7.89 -15.82 0.25
C PRO A 130 -7.63 -17.33 0.27
N TRP A 131 -8.68 -18.15 0.41
CA TRP A 131 -8.57 -19.61 0.48
C TRP A 131 -9.69 -20.34 -0.26
N PRO A 132 -9.78 -20.21 -1.61
CA PRO A 132 -10.89 -20.74 -2.40
C PRO A 132 -11.06 -22.26 -2.29
N GLY A 133 -9.97 -22.99 -2.09
CA GLY A 133 -10.01 -24.44 -1.92
C GLY A 133 -10.47 -24.92 -0.53
N ARG A 134 -10.46 -24.05 0.48
CA ARG A 134 -10.71 -24.42 1.89
C ARG A 134 -11.99 -23.84 2.48
N VAL A 135 -12.34 -22.60 2.16
CA VAL A 135 -13.52 -21.95 2.73
C VAL A 135 -14.74 -22.23 1.83
N PRO A 136 -15.80 -22.88 2.35
CA PRO A 136 -17.01 -23.15 1.57
C PRO A 136 -17.61 -21.89 0.95
N LEU A 137 -18.30 -22.04 -0.18
CA LEU A 137 -18.99 -20.96 -0.91
C LEU A 137 -18.08 -19.84 -1.46
N THR A 138 -16.75 -19.93 -1.34
CA THR A 138 -15.81 -18.91 -1.83
C THR A 138 -15.13 -19.25 -3.15
N ARG A 139 -15.29 -20.47 -3.68
CA ARG A 139 -14.67 -20.94 -4.93
C ARG A 139 -14.99 -20.04 -6.13
N GLY A 140 -14.08 -20.01 -7.10
CA GLY A 140 -14.21 -19.27 -8.37
C GLY A 140 -13.57 -17.88 -8.34
N THR A 141 -13.37 -17.33 -9.54
CA THR A 141 -12.62 -16.08 -9.76
C THR A 141 -13.50 -14.92 -10.24
N LYS A 142 -14.82 -15.14 -10.41
CA LYS A 142 -15.79 -14.14 -10.87
C LYS A 142 -16.60 -13.58 -9.70
N ARG A 143 -16.73 -12.26 -9.65
CA ARG A 143 -17.62 -11.56 -8.70
C ARG A 143 -19.07 -11.81 -9.09
N THR A 144 -19.81 -12.41 -8.17
CA THR A 144 -21.21 -12.84 -8.31
C THR A 144 -22.17 -11.79 -7.73
N PRO A 145 -23.49 -11.90 -7.94
CA PRO A 145 -24.46 -11.00 -7.31
C PRO A 145 -24.37 -10.95 -5.78
N VAL A 146 -24.05 -12.07 -5.12
CA VAL A 146 -23.87 -12.13 -3.67
C VAL A 146 -22.68 -11.27 -3.23
N ASP A 147 -21.57 -11.30 -3.97
CA ASP A 147 -20.39 -10.50 -3.64
C ASP A 147 -20.68 -9.00 -3.75
N VAL A 148 -21.38 -8.60 -4.82
CA VAL A 148 -21.79 -7.20 -5.04
C VAL A 148 -22.80 -6.75 -3.99
N ALA A 149 -23.77 -7.60 -3.62
CA ALA A 149 -24.75 -7.28 -2.59
C ALA A 149 -24.09 -7.11 -1.21
N LEU A 150 -23.15 -7.98 -0.84
CA LEU A 150 -22.36 -7.85 0.40
C LEU A 150 -21.54 -6.55 0.40
N TYR A 151 -20.93 -6.19 -0.73
CA TYR A 151 -20.20 -4.93 -0.85
C TYR A 151 -21.12 -3.72 -0.73
N ALA A 152 -22.26 -3.71 -1.42
CA ALA A 152 -23.26 -2.64 -1.31
C ALA A 152 -23.81 -2.51 0.13
N LEU A 153 -24.04 -3.64 0.80
CA LEU A 153 -24.49 -3.68 2.19
C LEU A 153 -23.42 -3.11 3.14
N LEU A 154 -22.14 -3.43 2.93
CA LEU A 154 -21.04 -2.84 3.69
C LEU A 154 -21.04 -1.31 3.56
N LEU A 155 -21.12 -0.79 2.33
CA LEU A 155 -21.15 0.65 2.08
C LEU A 155 -22.35 1.32 2.77
N THR A 156 -23.52 0.69 2.67
CA THR A 156 -24.76 1.20 3.28
C THR A 156 -24.67 1.22 4.80
N MET A 157 -24.15 0.15 5.40
CA MET A 157 -23.99 0.05 6.86
C MET A 157 -22.95 1.03 7.39
N LEU A 158 -21.81 1.19 6.71
CA LEU A 158 -20.83 2.21 7.06
C LEU A 158 -21.44 3.60 6.99
N LEU A 159 -22.11 3.94 5.89
CA LEU A 159 -22.75 5.24 5.72
C LEU A 159 -23.83 5.50 6.80
N SER A 160 -24.65 4.50 7.10
CA SER A 160 -25.68 4.59 8.14
C SER A 160 -25.07 4.84 9.53
N ALA A 161 -23.99 4.14 9.89
CA ALA A 161 -23.31 4.33 11.17
C ALA A 161 -22.73 5.75 11.31
N LEU A 162 -22.24 6.35 10.23
CA LEU A 162 -21.69 7.73 10.25
C LEU A 162 -22.73 8.79 10.63
N PHE A 163 -24.00 8.57 10.30
CA PHE A 163 -25.12 9.46 10.62
C PHE A 163 -25.96 8.98 11.81
N THR A 164 -25.50 7.97 12.54
CA THR A 164 -26.16 7.52 13.76
C THR A 164 -25.70 8.36 14.95
N ASP A 165 -26.63 8.75 15.80
CA ASP A 165 -26.35 9.49 17.04
C ASP A 165 -25.84 8.56 18.15
N GLY A 166 -25.23 9.14 19.18
CA GLY A 166 -24.73 8.38 20.32
C GLY A 166 -25.84 7.75 21.16
N SER A 167 -25.52 6.61 21.78
CA SER A 167 -26.43 5.83 22.62
C SER A 167 -26.72 6.43 24.00
N GLY A 168 -26.23 7.64 24.29
CA GLY A 168 -26.38 8.34 25.56
C GLY A 168 -25.18 8.22 26.50
N PRO A 169 -25.27 8.84 27.70
CA PRO A 169 -24.11 9.07 28.56
C PRO A 169 -23.37 7.79 28.99
N VAL A 170 -22.03 7.88 29.01
CA VAL A 170 -21.15 6.84 29.55
C VAL A 170 -20.25 7.48 30.60
N PRO A 171 -20.61 7.40 31.91
CA PRO A 171 -19.91 8.10 32.98
C PRO A 171 -18.42 7.77 33.06
N GLU A 172 -18.04 6.52 32.79
CA GLU A 172 -16.64 6.06 32.84
C GLU A 172 -15.74 6.76 31.81
N LEU A 173 -16.32 7.26 30.72
CA LEU A 173 -15.61 7.99 29.67
C LEU A 173 -15.83 9.51 29.76
N GLY A 174 -16.62 9.98 30.72
CA GLY A 174 -16.96 11.40 30.86
C GLY A 174 -17.78 11.98 29.71
N THR A 175 -18.37 11.14 28.85
CA THR A 175 -19.17 11.59 27.69
C THR A 175 -20.66 11.62 28.03
N THR A 176 -21.34 12.67 27.57
CA THR A 176 -22.81 12.78 27.59
C THR A 176 -23.44 12.39 26.25
N VAL A 177 -22.64 12.35 25.18
CA VAL A 177 -23.08 11.98 23.82
C VAL A 177 -23.17 10.46 23.70
N GLY A 178 -22.18 9.74 24.21
CA GLY A 178 -22.14 8.28 24.19
C GLY A 178 -21.32 7.68 23.06
N LEU A 179 -21.69 6.47 22.66
CA LEU A 179 -21.02 5.66 21.64
C LEU A 179 -22.00 5.25 20.54
N LEU A 180 -21.49 4.79 19.41
CA LEU A 180 -22.31 4.13 18.39
C LEU A 180 -22.93 2.84 18.93
N PRO A 181 -24.16 2.48 18.49
CA PRO A 181 -24.80 1.23 18.88
C PRO A 181 -23.98 -0.01 18.46
N ASN A 182 -23.71 -0.91 19.40
CA ASN A 182 -22.89 -2.11 19.18
C ASN A 182 -23.41 -2.99 18.03
N TRP A 183 -24.72 -3.05 17.79
CA TRP A 183 -25.29 -3.86 16.71
C TRP A 183 -24.80 -3.42 15.32
N GLN A 184 -24.60 -2.11 15.11
CA GLN A 184 -24.06 -1.60 13.84
C GLN A 184 -22.62 -2.06 13.64
N ILE A 185 -21.82 -1.98 14.70
CA ILE A 185 -20.42 -2.41 14.71
C ILE A 185 -20.31 -3.90 14.40
N VAL A 186 -21.12 -4.73 15.07
CA VAL A 186 -21.17 -6.18 14.84
C VAL A 186 -21.55 -6.49 13.38
N ILE A 187 -22.59 -5.84 12.84
CA ILE A 187 -23.02 -6.07 11.46
C ILE A 187 -21.92 -5.67 10.47
N ILE A 188 -21.29 -4.50 10.63
CA ILE A 188 -20.18 -4.04 9.78
C ILE A 188 -19.04 -5.06 9.76
N LEU A 189 -18.62 -5.55 10.93
CA LEU A 189 -17.53 -6.52 11.07
C LEU A 189 -17.90 -7.87 10.45
N ILE A 190 -19.13 -8.35 10.64
CA ILE A 190 -19.60 -9.60 10.03
C ILE A 190 -19.61 -9.49 8.51
N ILE A 191 -20.19 -8.41 7.96
CA ILE A 191 -20.24 -8.21 6.51
C ILE A 191 -18.83 -8.13 5.93
N LEU A 192 -17.95 -7.32 6.52
CA LEU A 192 -16.56 -7.18 6.06
C LEU A 192 -15.80 -8.51 6.15
N GLY A 193 -15.99 -9.28 7.21
CA GLY A 193 -15.39 -10.60 7.37
C GLY A 193 -15.86 -11.59 6.28
N VAL A 194 -17.18 -11.71 6.10
CA VAL A 194 -17.77 -12.57 5.05
C VAL A 194 -17.32 -12.13 3.65
N LEU A 195 -17.35 -10.83 3.38
CA LEU A 195 -16.91 -10.27 2.10
C LEU A 195 -15.42 -10.50 1.87
N GLY A 196 -14.58 -10.30 2.89
CA GLY A 196 -13.14 -10.55 2.82
C GLY A 196 -12.77 -12.01 2.56
N LEU A 197 -13.54 -12.96 3.11
CA LEU A 197 -13.39 -14.39 2.80
C LEU A 197 -13.78 -14.73 1.35
N ARG A 198 -14.66 -13.94 0.74
CA ARG A 198 -15.07 -14.12 -0.66
C ARG A 198 -14.16 -13.37 -1.63
N ASP A 199 -13.57 -12.27 -1.17
CA ASP A 199 -12.68 -11.42 -1.93
C ASP A 199 -11.73 -10.63 -1.01
N LYS A 200 -10.49 -11.10 -0.89
CA LYS A 200 -9.49 -10.48 0.00
C LYS A 200 -9.15 -9.06 -0.42
N VAL A 201 -9.34 -8.70 -1.69
CA VAL A 201 -9.04 -7.38 -2.23
C VAL A 201 -9.82 -6.30 -1.49
N ILE A 202 -11.11 -6.55 -1.24
CA ILE A 202 -11.97 -5.59 -0.56
C ILE A 202 -11.58 -5.45 0.91
N PHE A 203 -11.22 -6.55 1.57
CA PHE A 203 -10.74 -6.52 2.96
C PHE A 203 -9.44 -5.71 3.12
N LEU A 204 -8.48 -5.93 2.22
CA LEU A 204 -7.22 -5.19 2.21
C LEU A 204 -7.42 -3.72 1.81
N ALA A 205 -8.32 -3.45 0.87
CA ALA A 205 -8.68 -2.09 0.49
C ALA A 205 -9.40 -1.33 1.60
N ALA A 206 -10.24 -2.00 2.39
CA ALA A 206 -10.82 -1.43 3.61
C ALA A 206 -9.80 -1.22 4.74
N ARG A 207 -8.52 -1.57 4.51
CA ARG A 207 -7.44 -1.58 5.52
C ARG A 207 -7.90 -2.32 6.76
N GLY A 208 -8.41 -3.54 6.58
CA GLY A 208 -8.98 -4.34 7.65
C GLY A 208 -8.02 -4.52 8.84
N GLU A 209 -6.71 -4.56 8.58
CA GLU A 209 -5.68 -4.63 9.61
C GLU A 209 -5.61 -3.38 10.51
N VAL A 210 -6.07 -2.23 10.03
CA VAL A 210 -6.13 -0.97 10.79
C VAL A 210 -7.56 -0.69 11.23
N TYR A 211 -8.46 -0.38 10.30
CA TYR A 211 -9.77 0.17 10.64
C TYR A 211 -10.73 -0.90 11.13
N ALA A 212 -10.69 -2.13 10.61
CA ALA A 212 -11.55 -3.20 11.14
C ALA A 212 -11.06 -3.63 12.53
N THR A 213 -9.74 -3.72 12.74
CA THR A 213 -9.14 -3.95 14.06
C THR A 213 -9.57 -2.88 15.07
N LEU A 214 -9.53 -1.60 14.71
CA LEU A 214 -10.04 -0.52 15.56
C LEU A 214 -11.55 -0.62 15.78
N THR A 215 -12.31 -1.01 14.75
CA THR A 215 -13.76 -1.21 14.86
C THR A 215 -14.10 -2.35 15.83
N VAL A 216 -13.26 -3.39 15.94
CA VAL A 216 -13.40 -4.44 16.97
C VAL A 216 -13.29 -3.86 18.37
N THR A 217 -12.43 -2.86 18.62
CA THR A 217 -12.28 -2.28 19.97
C THR A 217 -13.58 -1.61 20.44
N PHE A 218 -14.43 -1.17 19.52
CA PHE A 218 -15.73 -0.56 19.85
C PHE A 218 -16.69 -1.52 20.53
N LEU A 219 -16.45 -2.83 20.41
CA LEU A 219 -17.23 -3.87 21.09
C LEU A 219 -16.91 -4.01 22.59
N PHE A 220 -15.79 -3.45 23.05
CA PHE A 220 -15.37 -3.57 24.46
C PHE A 220 -16.05 -2.54 25.37
N GLY A 221 -16.57 -1.43 24.80
CA GLY A 221 -17.25 -0.36 25.54
C GLY A 221 -16.34 0.37 26.54
N GLY A 222 -16.81 1.51 27.06
CA GLY A 222 -16.17 2.23 28.16
C GLY A 222 -14.66 2.46 27.98
N VAL A 223 -13.92 2.35 29.09
CA VAL A 223 -12.46 2.50 29.13
C VAL A 223 -11.73 1.45 28.27
N ASP A 224 -12.24 0.22 28.25
CA ASP A 224 -11.62 -0.91 27.54
C ASP A 224 -11.48 -0.63 26.04
N MET A 225 -12.46 0.03 25.43
CA MET A 225 -12.41 0.47 24.03
C MET A 225 -11.22 1.39 23.74
N ILE A 226 -11.00 2.39 24.60
CA ILE A 226 -9.95 3.41 24.40
C ILE A 226 -8.58 2.79 24.59
N VAL A 227 -8.38 2.02 25.66
CA VAL A 227 -7.10 1.36 25.94
C VAL A 227 -6.77 0.33 24.86
N ALA A 228 -7.75 -0.46 24.40
CA ALA A 228 -7.57 -1.37 23.28
C ALA A 228 -7.20 -0.63 21.98
N ALA A 229 -7.84 0.52 21.69
CA ALA A 229 -7.48 1.33 20.52
C ALA A 229 -6.04 1.86 20.61
N LYS A 230 -5.59 2.34 21.78
CA LYS A 230 -4.19 2.73 22.01
C LYS A 230 -3.22 1.57 21.75
N LEU A 231 -3.57 0.35 22.20
CA LEU A 231 -2.77 -0.85 21.95
C LEU A 231 -2.70 -1.21 20.45
N VAL A 232 -3.80 -1.03 19.71
CA VAL A 232 -3.78 -1.24 18.24
C VAL A 232 -2.80 -0.27 17.57
N PHE A 233 -2.83 1.03 17.94
CA PHE A 233 -1.86 2.02 17.45
C PHE A 233 -0.41 1.64 17.80
N LEU A 234 -0.18 1.21 19.05
CA LEU A 234 1.14 0.74 19.50
C LEU A 234 1.64 -0.42 18.63
N VAL A 235 0.80 -1.43 18.37
CA VAL A 235 1.18 -2.58 17.52
C VAL A 235 1.44 -2.16 16.07
N ILE A 236 0.65 -1.22 15.53
CA ILE A 236 0.86 -0.69 14.17
C ILE A 236 2.24 -0.04 14.07
N TRP A 237 2.58 0.89 14.98
CA TRP A 237 3.86 1.59 14.92
C TRP A 237 5.05 0.67 15.22
N LEU A 238 4.97 -0.17 16.26
CA LEU A 238 6.04 -1.12 16.58
C LEU A 238 6.24 -2.17 15.47
N GLY A 239 5.15 -2.67 14.88
CA GLY A 239 5.20 -3.57 13.73
C GLY A 239 5.85 -2.90 12.52
N ALA A 240 5.44 -1.67 12.22
CA ALA A 240 6.00 -0.86 11.15
C ALA A 240 7.49 -0.54 11.35
N ALA A 241 7.92 -0.21 12.56
CA ALA A 241 9.32 0.01 12.90
C ALA A 241 10.14 -1.29 12.80
N THR A 242 9.62 -2.40 13.35
CA THR A 242 10.29 -3.71 13.31
C THR A 242 10.52 -4.16 11.88
N SER A 243 9.54 -3.96 10.99
CA SER A 243 9.67 -4.34 9.59
C SER A 243 10.78 -3.57 8.86
N LYS A 244 11.16 -2.37 9.33
CA LYS A 244 12.22 -1.52 8.76
C LYS A 244 13.62 -1.93 9.18
N LEU A 245 13.77 -2.91 10.09
CA LEU A 245 15.05 -3.50 10.49
C LEU A 245 15.62 -4.43 9.40
N ASN A 246 15.90 -3.86 8.24
CA ASN A 246 16.35 -4.59 7.06
C ASN A 246 17.31 -3.73 6.20
N ARG A 247 17.85 -4.31 5.11
CA ARG A 247 18.77 -3.60 4.19
C ARG A 247 18.06 -2.80 3.09
N HIS A 248 16.75 -2.97 2.94
CA HIS A 248 15.92 -2.36 1.92
C HIS A 248 15.48 -0.94 2.29
N PHE A 249 15.22 -0.66 3.57
CA PHE A 249 14.61 0.61 3.99
C PHE A 249 15.38 1.88 3.59
N PRO A 250 16.74 1.92 3.63
CA PRO A 250 17.48 3.08 3.13
C PRO A 250 17.23 3.41 1.66
N PHE A 251 16.86 2.42 0.83
CA PHE A 251 16.49 2.63 -0.58
C PHE A 251 15.11 3.29 -0.72
N VAL A 252 14.18 3.00 0.19
CA VAL A 252 12.89 3.69 0.23
C VAL A 252 13.10 5.15 0.57
N ILE A 253 13.94 5.45 1.57
CA ILE A 253 14.25 6.83 1.97
C ILE A 253 14.89 7.60 0.82
N SER A 254 15.94 7.09 0.17
CA SER A 254 16.58 7.81 -0.95
C SER A 254 15.59 8.11 -2.09
N THR A 255 14.72 7.16 -2.40
CA THR A 255 13.68 7.31 -3.45
C THR A 255 12.62 8.33 -3.05
N MET A 256 12.10 8.24 -1.82
CA MET A 256 11.07 9.12 -1.28
C MET A 256 11.57 10.56 -1.20
N MET A 257 12.80 10.76 -0.70
CA MET A 257 13.39 12.09 -0.57
C MET A 257 13.71 12.72 -1.92
N SER A 258 14.00 11.91 -2.94
CA SER A 258 14.11 12.37 -4.32
C SER A 258 12.78 12.87 -4.89
N ASN A 259 11.65 12.32 -4.45
CA ASN A 259 10.32 12.77 -4.87
C ASN A 259 9.75 13.92 -4.03
N ASN A 260 10.37 14.23 -2.88
CA ASN A 260 9.84 15.21 -1.94
C ASN A 260 9.68 16.61 -2.60
N PRO A 261 8.46 17.18 -2.60
CA PRO A 261 8.17 18.46 -3.26
C PRO A 261 8.68 19.69 -2.48
N LEU A 262 8.94 19.55 -1.18
CA LEU A 262 9.52 20.60 -0.33
C LEU A 262 11.04 20.69 -0.52
N PHE A 263 11.72 19.57 -0.73
CA PHE A 263 13.17 19.53 -0.92
C PHE A 263 13.55 19.79 -2.37
N ARG A 264 13.25 21.00 -2.87
CA ARG A 264 13.41 21.37 -4.29
C ARG A 264 14.85 21.43 -4.81
N PRO A 265 15.85 21.93 -4.05
CA PRO A 265 17.19 22.07 -4.59
C PRO A 265 17.83 20.71 -4.93
N ARG A 266 18.33 20.58 -6.16
CA ARG A 266 18.95 19.34 -6.67
C ARG A 266 20.10 18.86 -5.79
N PHE A 267 20.91 19.78 -5.27
CA PHE A 267 22.06 19.43 -4.44
C PHE A 267 21.64 18.69 -3.15
N ILE A 268 20.52 19.08 -2.52
CA ILE A 268 20.00 18.40 -1.33
C ILE A 268 19.56 16.98 -1.68
N LYS A 269 18.84 16.79 -2.79
CA LYS A 269 18.42 15.46 -3.24
C LYS A 269 19.61 14.56 -3.56
N ARG A 270 20.64 15.11 -4.23
CA ARG A 270 21.89 14.39 -4.53
C ARG A 270 22.62 13.88 -3.27
N MET A 271 22.50 14.57 -2.12
CA MET A 271 23.12 14.14 -0.85
C MET A 271 22.53 12.83 -0.28
N PHE A 272 21.35 12.41 -0.72
CA PHE A 272 20.77 11.12 -0.33
C PHE A 272 21.42 9.93 -1.03
N PHE A 273 22.31 10.17 -2.01
CA PHE A 273 23.02 9.14 -2.78
C PHE A 273 24.50 9.08 -2.41
N LYS A 274 25.12 7.91 -2.61
CA LYS A 274 26.52 7.68 -2.24
C LYS A 274 27.50 8.54 -3.04
N LYS A 275 27.34 8.62 -4.36
CA LYS A 275 28.14 9.49 -5.24
C LYS A 275 27.39 9.77 -6.54
N PHE A 276 26.57 10.82 -6.59
CA PHE A 276 25.90 11.23 -7.83
C PHE A 276 26.93 11.74 -8.88
N PRO A 277 26.82 11.40 -10.18
CA PRO A 277 25.76 10.61 -10.85
C PRO A 277 26.10 9.12 -11.06
N ASP A 278 27.22 8.65 -10.50
CA ASP A 278 27.81 7.35 -10.83
C ASP A 278 27.38 6.23 -9.88
N ASP A 279 27.08 6.59 -8.63
CA ASP A 279 26.62 5.68 -7.58
C ASP A 279 25.34 6.20 -6.91
N LEU A 280 24.21 5.66 -7.36
CA LEU A 280 22.87 6.00 -6.88
C LEU A 280 22.38 5.07 -5.76
N ARG A 281 23.29 4.34 -5.10
CA ARG A 281 22.96 3.61 -3.87
C ARG A 281 22.73 4.60 -2.71
N PRO A 282 21.97 4.22 -1.67
CA PRO A 282 21.71 5.07 -0.51
C PRO A 282 23.01 5.58 0.15
N GLY A 283 23.15 6.90 0.22
CA GLY A 283 24.24 7.57 0.93
C GLY A 283 24.04 7.64 2.44
N HIS A 284 24.95 8.29 3.15
CA HIS A 284 24.91 8.44 4.61
C HIS A 284 23.64 9.13 5.10
N LEU A 285 23.16 10.16 4.39
CA LEU A 285 21.95 10.89 4.77
C LEU A 285 20.71 9.98 4.72
N SER A 286 20.61 9.14 3.69
CA SER A 286 19.52 8.15 3.57
C SER A 286 19.52 7.15 4.72
N GLN A 287 20.71 6.68 5.10
CA GLN A 287 20.87 5.75 6.24
C GLN A 287 20.51 6.44 7.56
N PHE A 288 20.99 7.67 7.78
CA PHE A 288 20.66 8.44 8.98
C PHE A 288 19.15 8.66 9.14
N PHE A 289 18.46 9.10 8.08
CA PHE A 289 17.01 9.29 8.12
C PHE A 289 16.26 7.96 8.30
N ALA A 290 16.71 6.88 7.65
CA ALA A 290 16.13 5.55 7.82
C ALA A 290 16.24 5.07 9.28
N HIS A 291 17.42 5.13 9.88
CA HIS A 291 17.63 4.65 11.24
C HIS A 291 16.96 5.53 12.28
N THR A 292 17.03 6.86 12.14
CA THR A 292 16.36 7.80 13.05
C THR A 292 14.84 7.66 12.97
N GLY A 293 14.28 7.53 11.75
CA GLY A 293 12.85 7.29 11.58
C GLY A 293 12.40 5.98 12.23
N THR A 294 13.19 4.90 12.07
CA THR A 294 12.92 3.61 12.71
C THR A 294 12.98 3.71 14.24
N LEU A 295 13.95 4.45 14.78
CA LEU A 295 14.09 4.68 16.22
C LEU A 295 12.90 5.45 16.79
N ILE A 296 12.48 6.54 16.12
CA ILE A 296 11.31 7.34 16.52
C ILE A 296 10.06 6.46 16.55
N GLU A 297 9.80 5.74 15.46
CA GLU A 297 8.61 4.88 15.31
C GLU A 297 8.61 3.69 16.28
N MET A 298 9.77 3.34 16.86
CA MET A 298 9.88 2.29 17.89
C MET A 298 9.75 2.85 19.30
N ALA A 299 10.39 3.98 19.61
CA ALA A 299 10.51 4.50 20.97
C ALA A 299 9.34 5.42 21.36
N VAL A 300 8.95 6.34 20.47
CA VAL A 300 7.96 7.38 20.78
C VAL A 300 6.57 6.79 21.09
N PRO A 301 6.06 5.78 20.36
CA PRO A 301 4.82 5.10 20.73
C PRO A 301 4.79 4.54 22.14
N VAL A 302 5.91 4.00 22.62
CA VAL A 302 6.03 3.46 23.98
C VAL A 302 5.94 4.57 25.00
N VAL A 303 6.65 5.69 24.77
CA VAL A 303 6.56 6.88 25.64
C VAL A 303 5.14 7.45 25.63
N LEU A 304 4.51 7.57 24.46
CA LEU A 304 3.12 8.00 24.32
C LEU A 304 2.15 7.12 25.11
N PHE A 305 2.32 5.80 25.04
CA PHE A 305 1.44 4.86 25.71
C PHE A 305 1.59 4.88 27.24
N LEU A 306 2.82 5.11 27.74
CA LEU A 306 3.14 5.11 29.17
C LEU A 306 2.99 6.48 29.85
N SER A 307 2.83 7.56 29.09
CA SER A 307 2.70 8.91 29.64
C SER A 307 1.23 9.27 29.89
N ASP A 308 0.91 9.70 31.11
CA ASP A 308 -0.43 10.05 31.56
C ASP A 308 -0.70 11.58 31.60
N ALA A 309 0.37 12.39 31.70
CA ALA A 309 0.32 13.86 31.65
C ALA A 309 1.72 14.49 31.44
N GLY A 310 1.74 15.83 31.37
CA GLY A 310 2.97 16.61 31.50
C GLY A 310 3.86 16.66 30.25
N TRP A 311 5.10 17.10 30.44
CA TRP A 311 6.03 17.32 29.33
C TRP A 311 6.41 16.05 28.53
N PRO A 312 6.50 14.83 29.12
CA PRO A 312 6.83 13.64 28.34
C PRO A 312 5.76 13.32 27.30
N LEU A 313 4.48 13.42 27.68
CA LEU A 313 3.34 13.27 26.78
C LEU A 313 3.40 14.31 25.67
N THR A 314 3.55 15.59 26.01
CA THR A 314 3.60 16.68 25.03
C THR A 314 4.74 16.51 24.05
N ALA A 315 5.94 16.15 24.52
CA ALA A 315 7.10 15.92 23.66
C ALA A 315 6.89 14.72 22.74
N ALA A 316 6.42 13.59 23.28
CA ALA A 316 6.17 12.39 22.49
C ALA A 316 5.08 12.61 21.43
N ALA A 317 3.99 13.31 21.79
CA ALA A 317 2.94 13.69 20.84
C ALA A 317 3.47 14.63 19.75
N ALA A 318 4.22 15.67 20.12
CA ALA A 318 4.81 16.61 19.15
C ALA A 318 5.76 15.90 18.17
N ILE A 319 6.62 15.00 18.67
CA ILE A 319 7.53 14.22 17.82
C ILE A 319 6.74 13.30 16.88
N MET A 320 5.73 12.60 17.39
CA MET A 320 4.94 11.66 16.58
C MET A 320 4.12 12.38 15.50
N ILE A 321 3.55 13.54 15.83
CA ILE A 321 2.86 14.41 14.86
C ILE A 321 3.86 14.92 13.82
N GLY A 322 5.02 15.42 14.24
CA GLY A 322 6.09 15.86 13.34
C GLY A 322 6.57 14.75 12.41
N PHE A 323 6.69 13.52 12.90
CA PHE A 323 7.04 12.34 12.13
C PHE A 323 6.01 12.06 11.02
N HIS A 324 4.72 12.02 11.35
CA HIS A 324 3.66 11.83 10.36
C HIS A 324 3.54 13.00 9.38
N LEU A 325 3.76 14.25 9.81
CA LEU A 325 3.80 15.42 8.92
C LEU A 325 5.00 15.36 7.96
N ALA A 326 6.16 14.89 8.40
CA ALA A 326 7.32 14.71 7.53
C ALA A 326 7.05 13.67 6.43
N ILE A 327 6.35 12.58 6.74
CA ILE A 327 5.93 11.57 5.76
C ILE A 327 4.87 12.16 4.81
N LEU A 328 3.86 12.83 5.35
CA LEU A 328 2.77 13.45 4.58
C LEU A 328 3.31 14.44 3.55
N THR A 329 4.27 15.28 3.96
CA THR A 329 4.87 16.31 3.10
C THR A 329 5.85 15.76 2.05
N ALA A 330 6.34 14.53 2.23
CA ALA A 330 7.14 13.86 1.21
C ALA A 330 6.33 13.46 -0.04
N ILE A 331 4.99 13.45 0.07
CA ILE A 331 4.03 13.01 -0.96
C ILE A 331 4.57 11.78 -1.73
N PRO A 332 4.80 10.66 -1.04
CA PRO A 332 5.41 9.52 -1.68
C PRO A 332 4.39 8.89 -2.65
N MET A 333 4.89 8.34 -3.75
CA MET A 333 4.02 7.63 -4.70
C MET A 333 3.43 6.39 -4.02
N GLY A 334 2.15 6.10 -4.26
CA GLY A 334 1.49 4.91 -3.70
C GLY A 334 1.12 4.98 -2.23
N VAL A 335 1.00 6.18 -1.61
CA VAL A 335 0.83 6.32 -0.15
C VAL A 335 -0.54 6.86 0.25
N PRO A 336 -1.14 6.33 1.34
CA PRO A 336 -2.34 6.91 1.92
C PRO A 336 -1.94 8.13 2.73
N LEU A 337 -2.06 9.29 2.10
CA LEU A 337 -1.87 10.56 2.78
C LEU A 337 -2.89 10.70 3.92
N GLU A 338 -4.11 10.20 3.69
CA GLU A 338 -5.22 10.16 4.65
C GLU A 338 -4.88 9.33 5.89
N TRP A 339 -4.12 8.23 5.72
CA TRP A 339 -3.67 7.42 6.85
C TRP A 339 -2.75 8.20 7.79
N ASN A 340 -1.85 9.05 7.26
CA ASN A 340 -1.00 9.88 8.13
C ASN A 340 -1.82 10.94 8.88
N VAL A 341 -2.83 11.53 8.23
CA VAL A 341 -3.77 12.45 8.89
C VAL A 341 -4.57 11.72 9.97
N PHE A 342 -5.06 10.52 9.68
CA PHE A 342 -5.75 9.67 10.64
C PHE A 342 -4.86 9.32 11.83
N MET A 343 -3.58 8.99 11.61
CA MET A 343 -2.64 8.68 12.69
C MET A 343 -2.39 9.90 13.60
N ILE A 344 -2.26 11.10 13.03
CA ILE A 344 -2.18 12.36 13.79
C ILE A 344 -3.45 12.57 14.62
N PHE A 345 -4.62 12.37 14.02
CA PHE A 345 -5.89 12.44 14.75
C PHE A 345 -5.95 11.40 15.88
N GLY A 346 -5.46 10.18 15.67
CA GLY A 346 -5.38 9.14 16.70
C GLY A 346 -4.45 9.50 17.85
N VAL A 347 -3.29 10.12 17.58
CA VAL A 347 -2.41 10.67 18.63
C VAL A 347 -3.18 11.66 19.50
N LEU A 348 -3.89 12.60 18.87
CA LEU A 348 -4.62 13.65 19.58
C LEU A 348 -5.84 13.08 20.34
N SER A 349 -6.71 12.34 19.68
CA SER A 349 -7.95 11.82 20.27
C SER A 349 -7.71 10.77 21.36
N LEU A 350 -6.80 9.80 21.12
CA LEU A 350 -6.58 8.71 22.07
C LEU A 350 -5.52 9.04 23.12
N PHE A 351 -4.32 9.46 22.69
CA PHE A 351 -3.17 9.58 23.59
C PHE A 351 -3.17 10.91 24.34
N VAL A 352 -3.60 12.01 23.71
CA VAL A 352 -3.72 13.32 24.38
C VAL A 352 -5.09 13.46 25.05
N GLY A 353 -6.18 13.21 24.32
CA GLY A 353 -7.55 13.39 24.80
C GLY A 353 -7.92 12.46 25.95
N HIS A 354 -7.35 11.24 25.98
CA HIS A 354 -7.57 10.26 27.04
C HIS A 354 -6.25 9.81 27.70
N ALA A 355 -5.31 10.74 27.89
CA ALA A 355 -3.96 10.45 28.43
C ALA A 355 -3.97 9.59 29.71
N LYS A 356 -4.91 9.87 30.62
CA LYS A 356 -5.02 9.20 31.92
C LYS A 356 -5.47 7.74 31.87
N LEU A 357 -6.02 7.26 30.75
CA LEU A 357 -6.51 5.88 30.62
C LEU A 357 -5.39 4.95 30.16
N GLY A 358 -5.07 3.94 30.99
CA GLY A 358 -4.03 2.95 30.74
C GLY A 358 -4.46 1.52 31.09
N LEU A 359 -3.50 0.60 31.10
CA LEU A 359 -3.76 -0.83 31.34
C LEU A 359 -4.35 -1.12 32.72
N SER A 360 -4.06 -0.29 33.73
CA SER A 360 -4.60 -0.41 35.09
C SER A 360 -6.08 -0.07 35.19
N ASP A 361 -6.64 0.63 34.20
CA ASP A 361 -8.03 1.09 34.21
C ASP A 361 -8.99 0.10 33.53
N LEU A 362 -8.44 -0.98 32.94
CA LEU A 362 -9.22 -2.00 32.25
C LEU A 362 -10.23 -2.68 33.19
N LYS A 363 -11.48 -2.73 32.75
CA LYS A 363 -12.56 -3.48 33.42
C LYS A 363 -12.53 -4.95 33.01
N ASN A 364 -12.30 -5.22 31.72
CA ASN A 364 -12.23 -6.57 31.17
C ASN A 364 -10.87 -6.75 30.46
N PRO A 365 -9.79 -7.03 31.22
CA PRO A 365 -8.45 -7.13 30.64
C PRO A 365 -8.29 -8.33 29.70
N VAL A 366 -9.08 -9.40 29.88
CA VAL A 366 -8.94 -10.64 29.09
C VAL A 366 -9.29 -10.44 27.61
N PRO A 367 -10.47 -9.89 27.22
CA PRO A 367 -10.76 -9.58 25.82
C PRO A 367 -9.72 -8.67 25.15
N VAL A 368 -9.25 -7.65 25.88
CA VAL A 368 -8.22 -6.71 25.38
C VAL A 368 -6.88 -7.42 25.16
N ALA A 369 -6.47 -8.28 26.08
CA ALA A 369 -5.26 -9.09 25.95
C ALA A 369 -5.36 -10.09 24.78
N ILE A 370 -6.52 -10.72 24.57
CA ILE A 370 -6.75 -11.61 23.43
C ILE A 370 -6.60 -10.83 22.12
N LEU A 371 -7.23 -9.66 21.99
CA LEU A 371 -7.09 -8.82 20.81
C LEU A 371 -5.61 -8.48 20.57
N PHE A 372 -4.91 -8.01 21.61
CA PHE A 372 -3.49 -7.65 21.55
C PHE A 372 -2.62 -8.81 21.07
N VAL A 373 -2.79 -10.01 21.64
CA VAL A 373 -2.04 -11.21 21.24
C VAL A 373 -2.34 -11.61 19.79
N VAL A 374 -3.61 -11.52 19.35
CA VAL A 374 -4.00 -11.84 17.97
C VAL A 374 -3.33 -10.88 16.98
N ILE A 375 -3.40 -9.56 17.22
CA ILE A 375 -2.81 -8.58 16.30
C ILE A 375 -1.28 -8.69 16.26
N VAL A 376 -0.61 -8.86 17.41
CA VAL A 376 0.83 -9.10 17.46
C VAL A 376 1.20 -10.39 16.74
N GLY A 377 0.42 -11.47 16.95
CA GLY A 377 0.60 -12.74 16.28
C GLY A 377 0.53 -12.62 14.76
N ILE A 378 -0.44 -11.86 14.22
CA ILE A 378 -0.56 -11.59 12.78
C ILE A 378 0.68 -10.86 12.25
N VAL A 379 1.16 -9.83 12.96
CA VAL A 379 2.37 -9.08 12.57
C VAL A 379 3.61 -9.99 12.58
N VAL A 380 3.78 -10.80 13.62
CA VAL A 380 4.91 -11.74 13.75
C VAL A 380 4.88 -12.79 12.64
N VAL A 381 3.73 -13.45 12.45
CA VAL A 381 3.54 -14.43 11.37
C VAL A 381 3.77 -13.78 10.01
N GLY A 382 3.32 -12.53 9.84
CA GLY A 382 3.56 -11.72 8.67
C GLY A 382 5.03 -11.61 8.33
N ASN A 383 5.85 -11.19 9.29
CA ASN A 383 7.29 -10.98 9.09
C ASN A 383 8.08 -12.29 8.96
N LEU A 384 7.61 -13.39 9.57
CA LEU A 384 8.23 -14.71 9.44
C LEU A 384 7.86 -15.42 8.14
N PHE A 385 6.63 -15.25 7.66
CA PHE A 385 6.09 -15.94 6.48
C PHE A 385 5.44 -14.96 5.49
N PRO A 386 6.22 -14.00 4.95
CA PRO A 386 5.69 -12.92 4.11
C PRO A 386 4.92 -13.41 2.89
N ARG A 387 5.29 -14.55 2.28
CA ARG A 387 4.55 -15.17 1.17
C ARG A 387 3.10 -15.52 1.49
N LYS A 388 2.78 -15.77 2.76
CA LYS A 388 1.44 -16.19 3.21
C LYS A 388 0.56 -15.04 3.67
N VAL A 389 1.18 -13.93 4.06
CA VAL A 389 0.52 -12.81 4.73
C VAL A 389 0.98 -11.53 4.06
N SER A 390 -0.02 -10.83 3.51
CA SER A 390 0.15 -9.51 2.93
C SER A 390 0.98 -8.59 3.82
N PHE A 391 1.77 -7.74 3.16
CA PHE A 391 2.59 -6.74 3.84
C PHE A 391 1.74 -5.78 4.69
N LEU A 392 0.45 -5.61 4.33
CA LEU A 392 -0.53 -4.80 5.05
C LEU A 392 -0.74 -5.35 6.50
N PRO A 393 -1.34 -6.54 6.73
CA PRO A 393 -1.40 -7.14 8.07
C PRO A 393 -0.03 -7.40 8.72
N GLY A 394 1.01 -7.65 7.91
CA GLY A 394 2.38 -7.81 8.41
C GLY A 394 3.04 -6.52 8.89
N MET A 395 2.35 -5.37 8.78
CA MET A 395 2.83 -4.03 9.10
C MET A 395 4.15 -3.68 8.40
N ARG A 396 4.44 -4.26 7.22
CA ARG A 396 5.67 -3.96 6.46
C ARG A 396 5.56 -2.66 5.64
N TYR A 397 4.86 -1.67 6.18
CA TYR A 397 4.62 -0.39 5.52
C TYR A 397 5.94 0.34 5.27
N TYR A 398 6.21 0.64 4.00
CA TYR A 398 7.39 1.39 3.56
C TYR A 398 8.72 0.79 3.98
N ALA A 399 8.77 -0.49 4.36
CA ALA A 399 9.99 -1.15 4.80
C ALA A 399 10.97 -1.47 3.65
N GLY A 400 10.58 -1.26 2.39
CA GLY A 400 11.38 -1.70 1.25
C GLY A 400 11.19 -3.17 0.89
N ASN A 401 10.34 -3.88 1.63
CA ASN A 401 10.20 -5.33 1.61
C ASN A 401 8.74 -5.78 1.46
N TRP A 402 8.29 -5.99 0.23
CA TRP A 402 7.00 -6.54 -0.15
C TRP A 402 7.11 -7.45 -1.38
N ASP A 403 6.11 -8.31 -1.57
CA ASP A 403 6.00 -9.20 -2.72
C ASP A 403 5.81 -8.38 -4.01
N THR A 404 6.58 -8.68 -5.04
CA THR A 404 6.57 -7.93 -6.31
C THR A 404 6.54 -8.88 -7.49
N THR A 405 5.95 -8.43 -8.60
CA THR A 405 5.96 -9.20 -9.84
C THR A 405 6.23 -8.32 -11.04
N LEU A 406 6.79 -8.91 -12.09
CA LEU A 406 7.04 -8.26 -13.37
C LEU A 406 6.46 -9.15 -14.47
N TRP A 407 5.63 -8.58 -15.34
CA TRP A 407 4.88 -9.31 -16.36
C TRP A 407 5.43 -8.96 -17.73
N CYS A 408 5.94 -9.94 -18.47
CA CYS A 408 6.36 -9.83 -19.86
C CYS A 408 5.18 -10.26 -20.74
N LEU A 409 4.62 -9.32 -21.50
CA LEU A 409 3.41 -9.52 -22.29
C LEU A 409 3.70 -9.34 -23.78
N LYS A 410 3.37 -10.33 -24.61
CA LYS A 410 3.32 -10.12 -26.07
C LYS A 410 2.12 -9.23 -26.44
N PRO A 411 2.13 -8.52 -27.59
CA PRO A 411 1.00 -7.73 -28.07
C PRO A 411 -0.32 -8.52 -28.13
N SER A 412 -0.27 -9.79 -28.54
CA SER A 412 -1.45 -10.68 -28.58
C SER A 412 -2.08 -10.89 -27.20
N ALA A 413 -1.28 -10.96 -26.13
CA ALA A 413 -1.77 -11.04 -24.76
C ALA A 413 -2.52 -9.76 -24.36
N ASN A 414 -2.02 -8.59 -24.75
CA ASN A 414 -2.69 -7.31 -24.46
C ASN A 414 -4.07 -7.24 -25.13
N GLU A 415 -4.21 -7.74 -26.35
CA GLU A 415 -5.50 -7.84 -27.04
C GLU A 415 -6.47 -8.81 -26.35
N LYS A 416 -5.96 -9.97 -25.92
CA LYS A 416 -6.76 -10.95 -25.15
C LYS A 416 -7.21 -10.36 -23.80
N ILE A 417 -6.34 -9.62 -23.11
CA ILE A 417 -6.69 -8.89 -21.87
C ILE A 417 -7.79 -7.85 -22.13
N GLY A 418 -7.64 -7.04 -23.18
CA GLY A 418 -8.60 -5.99 -23.53
C GLY A 418 -9.99 -6.53 -23.86
N ARG A 419 -10.09 -7.74 -24.42
CA ARG A 419 -11.36 -8.41 -24.74
C ARG A 419 -11.92 -9.27 -23.61
N GLY A 420 -11.05 -9.97 -22.89
CA GLY A 420 -11.42 -11.03 -21.94
C GLY A 420 -11.67 -10.54 -20.51
N ILE A 421 -11.18 -9.36 -20.13
CA ILE A 421 -11.32 -8.83 -18.77
C ILE A 421 -12.34 -7.68 -18.73
N VAL A 422 -13.29 -7.79 -17.80
CA VAL A 422 -14.18 -6.68 -17.45
C VAL A 422 -13.38 -5.64 -16.64
N ALA A 423 -12.78 -4.68 -17.34
CA ALA A 423 -12.03 -3.57 -16.78
C ALA A 423 -12.62 -2.23 -17.22
N ILE A 424 -12.53 -1.22 -16.35
CA ILE A 424 -12.96 0.15 -16.65
C ILE A 424 -11.77 0.99 -17.08
N ALA A 425 -10.63 0.79 -16.41
CA ALA A 425 -9.38 1.39 -16.81
C ALA A 425 -8.81 0.63 -18.01
N SER A 426 -8.36 1.35 -19.03
CA SER A 426 -7.57 0.77 -20.12
C SER A 426 -6.23 0.27 -19.61
N MET A 427 -5.53 -0.55 -20.40
CA MET A 427 -4.16 -0.96 -20.06
C MET A 427 -3.25 0.26 -19.83
N PRO A 428 -2.23 0.14 -18.96
CA PRO A 428 -1.40 1.28 -18.53
C PRO A 428 -0.77 2.05 -19.70
N GLN A 429 -0.33 1.32 -20.73
CA GLN A 429 0.25 1.90 -21.95
C GLN A 429 -0.74 2.83 -22.65
N ALA A 430 -1.95 2.35 -22.91
CA ALA A 430 -3.00 3.12 -23.59
C ALA A 430 -3.43 4.36 -22.77
N GLN A 431 -3.41 4.27 -21.43
CA GLN A 431 -3.67 5.44 -20.58
C GLN A 431 -2.57 6.50 -20.71
N LEU A 432 -1.30 6.07 -20.72
CA LEU A 432 -0.15 6.98 -20.87
C LEU A 432 -0.14 7.60 -22.27
N GLU A 433 -0.37 6.83 -23.33
CA GLU A 433 -0.46 7.35 -24.71
C GLU A 433 -1.57 8.39 -24.85
N ARG A 434 -2.75 8.12 -24.29
CA ARG A 434 -3.86 9.08 -24.29
C ARG A 434 -3.52 10.36 -23.52
N PHE A 435 -2.78 10.26 -22.42
CA PHE A 435 -2.46 11.41 -21.57
C PHE A 435 -1.26 12.23 -22.10
N TYR A 436 -0.24 11.57 -22.64
CA TYR A 436 1.00 12.18 -23.12
C TYR A 436 1.01 12.44 -24.64
N GLY A 437 0.01 11.95 -25.38
CA GLY A 437 -0.28 12.34 -26.76
C GLY A 437 0.35 11.48 -27.85
N SER A 438 1.35 10.66 -27.54
CA SER A 438 1.93 9.70 -28.50
C SER A 438 2.61 8.50 -27.80
N PRO A 439 2.79 7.36 -28.51
CA PRO A 439 3.60 6.24 -28.03
C PRO A 439 5.02 6.63 -27.67
N GLU A 440 5.64 7.50 -28.46
CA GLU A 440 7.00 8.00 -28.24
C GLU A 440 7.07 8.87 -26.96
N ALA A 441 6.09 9.75 -26.74
CA ALA A 441 6.01 10.56 -25.52
C ALA A 441 5.73 9.73 -24.26
N ALA A 442 5.06 8.57 -24.40
CA ALA A 442 4.78 7.66 -23.30
C ALA A 442 6.00 6.83 -22.86
N GLN A 443 7.01 6.63 -23.72
CA GLN A 443 8.24 5.88 -23.42
C GLN A 443 8.99 6.42 -22.20
N ILE A 444 9.15 7.74 -22.10
CA ILE A 444 9.87 8.37 -20.98
C ILE A 444 9.17 8.07 -19.63
N PRO A 445 7.86 8.35 -19.43
CA PRO A 445 7.13 7.96 -18.22
C PRO A 445 7.20 6.46 -17.88
N ILE A 446 7.23 5.57 -18.87
CA ILE A 446 7.35 4.12 -18.65
C ILE A 446 8.72 3.79 -18.06
N TYR A 447 9.80 4.26 -18.68
CA TYR A 447 11.16 4.02 -18.20
C TYR A 447 11.47 4.78 -16.91
N MET A 448 10.80 5.90 -16.62
CA MET A 448 10.80 6.52 -15.30
C MET A 448 10.17 5.59 -14.24
N GLY A 449 9.11 4.86 -14.59
CA GLY A 449 8.55 3.79 -13.76
C GLY A 449 9.54 2.64 -13.52
N TYR A 450 10.30 2.23 -14.54
CA TYR A 450 11.37 1.25 -14.38
C TYR A 450 12.51 1.76 -13.52
N ALA A 451 12.89 3.03 -13.66
CA ALA A 451 13.88 3.65 -12.78
C ALA A 451 13.38 3.65 -11.32
N PHE A 452 12.12 4.01 -11.06
CA PHE A 452 11.52 3.92 -9.73
C PHE A 452 11.57 2.49 -9.17
N ARG A 453 11.13 1.49 -9.94
CA ARG A 453 11.23 0.08 -9.53
C ARG A 453 12.69 -0.30 -9.28
N GLY A 454 13.56 0.14 -10.16
CA GLY A 454 14.99 0.02 -10.11
C GLY A 454 15.62 0.77 -8.94
N PHE A 455 15.00 1.74 -8.25
CA PHE A 455 15.57 2.27 -7.00
C PHE A 455 15.31 1.35 -5.81
N ASN A 456 14.23 0.58 -5.83
CA ASN A 456 13.89 -0.42 -4.82
C ASN A 456 14.64 -1.72 -5.08
N THR A 457 15.27 -2.31 -4.07
CA THR A 457 16.23 -3.43 -4.23
C THR A 457 15.68 -4.58 -5.11
N HIS A 458 14.39 -4.88 -5.00
CA HIS A 458 13.69 -5.90 -5.76
C HIS A 458 13.77 -5.66 -7.27
N GLY A 459 13.79 -4.40 -7.74
CA GLY A 459 13.87 -4.08 -9.17
C GLY A 459 15.10 -4.69 -9.85
N ARG A 460 16.22 -4.84 -9.12
CA ARG A 460 17.46 -5.42 -9.65
C ARG A 460 17.26 -6.90 -9.95
N ALA A 461 16.66 -7.61 -8.99
CA ALA A 461 16.29 -9.00 -9.19
C ALA A 461 15.23 -9.15 -10.28
N LEU A 462 14.19 -8.31 -10.31
CA LEU A 462 13.13 -8.40 -11.31
C LEU A 462 13.66 -8.22 -12.74
N PHE A 463 14.52 -7.24 -13.00
CA PHE A 463 15.08 -7.05 -14.35
C PHE A 463 16.03 -8.17 -14.75
N THR A 464 16.85 -8.67 -13.81
CA THR A 464 17.67 -9.87 -14.05
C THR A 464 16.81 -11.08 -14.39
N LEU A 465 15.77 -11.33 -13.59
CA LEU A 465 14.87 -12.47 -13.74
C LEU A 465 13.96 -12.32 -14.98
N ALA A 466 13.74 -11.12 -15.49
CA ALA A 466 13.00 -10.89 -16.74
C ALA A 466 13.73 -11.51 -17.93
N HIS A 467 15.06 -11.39 -17.99
CA HIS A 467 15.87 -12.08 -19.01
C HIS A 467 15.66 -13.59 -18.93
N ARG A 468 15.69 -14.15 -17.71
CA ARG A 468 15.44 -15.59 -17.48
C ARG A 468 14.02 -16.00 -17.87
N ALA A 469 13.03 -15.17 -17.58
CA ALA A 469 11.63 -15.45 -17.87
C ALA A 469 11.31 -15.51 -19.37
N MET A 470 12.16 -14.88 -20.20
CA MET A 470 12.02 -14.81 -21.65
C MET A 470 13.11 -15.65 -22.37
N VAL A 471 13.83 -16.52 -21.66
CA VAL A 471 14.82 -17.41 -22.29
C VAL A 471 14.15 -18.27 -23.37
N GLY A 472 14.79 -18.34 -24.54
CA GLY A 472 14.27 -19.07 -25.71
C GLY A 472 13.27 -18.26 -26.55
N GLU A 473 12.97 -17.02 -26.15
CA GLU A 473 12.09 -16.10 -26.85
C GLU A 473 12.86 -14.84 -27.26
N ASN A 474 12.31 -14.07 -28.19
CA ASN A 474 12.84 -12.74 -28.50
C ASN A 474 12.34 -11.72 -27.47
N GLU A 475 13.23 -11.12 -26.67
CA GLU A 475 12.84 -10.13 -25.66
C GLU A 475 12.14 -8.91 -26.26
N ASP A 476 12.48 -8.54 -27.50
CA ASP A 476 11.89 -7.39 -28.19
C ASP A 476 10.39 -7.58 -28.49
N ASP A 477 9.89 -8.82 -28.45
CA ASP A 477 8.47 -9.14 -28.64
C ASP A 477 7.63 -8.83 -27.38
N TYR A 478 8.26 -8.53 -26.25
CA TYR A 478 7.58 -8.36 -24.97
C TYR A 478 7.54 -6.92 -24.48
N VAL A 479 6.36 -6.52 -24.02
CA VAL A 479 6.17 -5.35 -23.18
C VAL A 479 6.22 -5.76 -21.72
N ILE A 480 7.23 -5.26 -21.02
CA ILE A 480 7.37 -5.46 -19.58
C ILE A 480 6.41 -4.52 -18.84
N THR A 481 5.64 -5.06 -17.91
CA THR A 481 4.68 -4.29 -17.11
C THR A 481 4.78 -4.68 -15.65
N ASP A 482 4.91 -3.68 -14.78
CA ASP A 482 4.89 -3.91 -13.33
C ASP A 482 3.54 -4.52 -12.91
N GLY A 483 3.58 -5.58 -12.09
CA GLY A 483 2.38 -6.30 -11.65
C GLY A 483 1.36 -5.42 -10.94
N GLU A 484 1.80 -4.36 -10.28
CA GLU A 484 0.93 -3.35 -9.67
C GLU A 484 -0.01 -2.70 -10.68
N ARG A 485 0.46 -2.51 -11.91
CA ARG A 485 -0.32 -1.92 -13.00
C ARG A 485 -1.31 -2.93 -13.60
N ILE A 486 -0.90 -4.20 -13.72
CA ILE A 486 -1.80 -5.29 -14.11
C ILE A 486 -2.91 -5.44 -13.09
N CYS A 487 -2.56 -5.48 -11.80
CA CYS A 487 -3.47 -5.51 -10.67
C CYS A 487 -4.50 -4.39 -10.74
N SER A 488 -4.04 -3.14 -10.87
CA SER A 488 -4.93 -1.98 -10.94
C SER A 488 -5.95 -2.10 -12.08
N THR A 489 -5.54 -2.64 -13.23
CA THR A 489 -6.41 -2.81 -14.41
C THR A 489 -7.39 -3.97 -14.21
N ALA A 490 -6.91 -5.10 -13.73
CA ALA A 490 -7.65 -6.36 -13.67
C ALA A 490 -8.67 -6.43 -12.51
N ILE A 491 -8.31 -5.89 -11.33
CA ILE A 491 -9.15 -6.00 -10.12
C ILE A 491 -9.65 -4.65 -9.58
N GLY A 492 -9.19 -3.53 -10.16
CA GLY A 492 -9.67 -2.19 -9.82
C GLY A 492 -9.00 -1.54 -8.61
N TRP A 493 -8.05 -2.20 -7.95
CA TRP A 493 -7.32 -1.65 -6.81
C TRP A 493 -5.87 -2.13 -6.78
N ASN A 494 -4.98 -1.26 -6.32
CA ASN A 494 -3.58 -1.57 -6.10
C ASN A 494 -3.05 -0.72 -4.94
N PHE A 495 -2.22 -1.33 -4.12
CA PHE A 495 -1.47 -0.67 -3.05
C PHE A 495 -0.07 -1.29 -2.90
N GLY A 496 0.52 -1.76 -4.00
CA GLY A 496 1.82 -2.41 -3.99
C GLY A 496 1.84 -3.79 -3.35
N ASP A 497 0.69 -4.45 -3.19
CA ASP A 497 0.64 -5.78 -2.57
C ASP A 497 0.70 -6.90 -3.61
N GLY A 498 1.85 -7.56 -3.69
CA GLY A 498 2.07 -8.70 -4.57
C GLY A 498 1.14 -9.88 -4.36
N HIS A 499 0.46 -9.97 -3.22
CA HIS A 499 -0.56 -11.00 -2.98
C HIS A 499 -1.79 -10.86 -3.90
N MET A 500 -1.95 -9.70 -4.55
CA MET A 500 -3.06 -9.43 -5.47
C MET A 500 -2.72 -9.69 -6.94
N HIS A 501 -1.44 -9.83 -7.27
CA HIS A 501 -0.98 -10.08 -8.64
C HIS A 501 -0.01 -11.26 -8.70
N ASN A 502 -0.29 -12.27 -7.88
CA ASN A 502 0.41 -13.55 -7.83
C ASN A 502 -0.27 -14.61 -8.73
N GLU A 503 0.07 -15.88 -8.52
CA GLU A 503 -0.43 -17.02 -9.28
C GLU A 503 -1.97 -17.07 -9.33
N GLN A 504 -2.65 -16.58 -8.30
CA GLN A 504 -4.11 -16.53 -8.29
C GLN A 504 -4.68 -15.56 -9.35
N LEU A 505 -4.04 -14.41 -9.55
CA LEU A 505 -4.46 -13.48 -10.60
C LEU A 505 -4.09 -14.03 -11.97
N ILE A 506 -2.91 -14.65 -12.11
CA ILE A 506 -2.47 -15.31 -13.34
C ILE A 506 -3.51 -16.34 -13.78
N GLU A 507 -3.93 -17.24 -12.87
CA GLU A 507 -4.95 -18.25 -13.15
C GLU A 507 -6.30 -17.61 -13.54
N ALA A 508 -6.73 -16.57 -12.81
CA ALA A 508 -7.97 -15.86 -13.11
C ALA A 508 -7.95 -15.18 -14.49
N MET A 509 -6.80 -14.66 -14.91
CA MET A 509 -6.60 -14.07 -16.24
C MET A 509 -6.53 -15.15 -17.31
N GLN A 510 -5.82 -16.26 -17.07
CA GLN A 510 -5.75 -17.38 -18.01
C GLN A 510 -7.14 -17.97 -18.32
N GLN A 511 -7.99 -18.15 -17.30
CA GLN A 511 -9.37 -18.62 -17.45
C GLN A 511 -10.25 -17.74 -18.37
N ARG A 512 -9.87 -16.47 -18.57
CA ARG A 512 -10.64 -15.49 -19.34
C ARG A 512 -10.03 -15.19 -20.69
N CYS A 513 -8.71 -15.12 -20.72
CA CYS A 513 -7.96 -14.65 -21.87
C CYS A 513 -7.49 -15.81 -22.75
N HIS A 514 -7.38 -17.03 -22.22
CA HIS A 514 -6.87 -18.21 -22.93
C HIS A 514 -5.52 -17.90 -23.59
N PHE A 515 -4.54 -17.50 -22.78
CA PHE A 515 -3.19 -17.26 -23.27
C PHE A 515 -2.59 -18.56 -23.79
N GLU A 516 -1.76 -18.42 -24.82
CA GLU A 516 -0.93 -19.47 -25.39
C GLU A 516 0.44 -19.49 -24.72
N PRO A 517 1.17 -20.62 -24.78
CA PRO A 517 2.53 -20.70 -24.25
C PRO A 517 3.41 -19.56 -24.79
N GLY A 518 4.13 -18.89 -23.90
CA GLY A 518 5.00 -17.76 -24.23
C GLY A 518 4.30 -16.41 -24.35
N GLU A 519 2.97 -16.32 -24.36
CA GLU A 519 2.31 -15.01 -24.50
C GLU A 519 2.44 -14.13 -23.24
N VAL A 520 2.43 -14.76 -22.07
CA VAL A 520 2.51 -14.09 -20.76
C VAL A 520 3.50 -14.83 -19.87
N ARG A 521 4.68 -14.25 -19.69
CA ARG A 521 5.71 -14.73 -18.77
C ARG A 521 5.76 -13.81 -17.55
N VAL A 522 5.74 -14.37 -16.35
CA VAL A 522 5.65 -13.60 -15.11
C VAL A 522 6.80 -13.98 -14.18
N VAL A 523 7.53 -12.96 -13.75
CA VAL A 523 8.48 -13.05 -12.63
C VAL A 523 7.70 -12.77 -11.35
N LEU A 524 7.73 -13.70 -10.40
CA LEU A 524 7.23 -13.50 -9.04
C LEU A 524 8.40 -13.48 -8.06
N LEU A 525 8.51 -12.45 -7.24
CA LEU A 525 9.54 -12.31 -6.20
C LEU A 525 8.88 -12.07 -4.85
N ASP A 526 9.04 -13.02 -3.94
CA ASP A 526 8.47 -12.94 -2.58
C ASP A 526 9.20 -11.90 -1.73
N ALA A 527 8.49 -11.30 -0.78
CA ALA A 527 9.15 -10.50 0.26
C ALA A 527 10.17 -11.34 1.06
N GLN A 528 11.24 -10.69 1.51
CA GLN A 528 12.27 -11.26 2.39
C GLN A 528 11.66 -11.61 3.76
N PRO A 529 11.71 -12.88 4.21
CA PRO A 529 11.42 -13.21 5.60
C PRO A 529 12.45 -12.58 6.53
N ILE A 530 12.03 -12.00 7.67
CA ILE A 530 12.93 -11.22 8.54
C ILE A 530 14.17 -11.98 9.01
N HIS A 531 14.08 -13.31 9.11
CA HIS A 531 15.14 -14.21 9.58
C HIS A 531 16.01 -14.80 8.45
N LYS A 532 15.78 -14.44 7.17
CA LYS A 532 16.51 -14.98 6.01
C LYS A 532 17.17 -13.86 5.20
N GLN A 533 18.33 -14.12 4.62
CA GLN A 533 19.06 -13.15 3.78
C GLN A 533 18.84 -13.36 2.27
N THR A 534 17.69 -13.94 1.90
CA THR A 534 17.34 -14.33 0.53
C THR A 534 15.88 -14.00 0.23
N GLN A 535 15.58 -13.67 -1.02
CA GLN A 535 14.21 -13.64 -1.54
C GLN A 535 14.01 -14.80 -2.51
N GLN A 536 12.86 -15.46 -2.40
CA GLN A 536 12.48 -16.57 -3.27
C GLN A 536 11.82 -16.01 -4.52
N TYR A 537 12.08 -16.60 -5.68
CA TYR A 537 11.41 -16.25 -6.92
C TYR A 537 10.81 -17.48 -7.60
N ARG A 538 9.84 -17.22 -8.48
CA ARG A 538 9.23 -18.19 -9.39
C ARG A 538 9.04 -17.53 -10.75
N LEU A 539 9.29 -18.28 -11.81
CA LEU A 539 8.98 -17.88 -13.18
C LEU A 539 7.80 -18.72 -13.66
N VAL A 540 6.76 -18.03 -14.14
CA VAL A 540 5.48 -18.64 -14.49
C VAL A 540 5.12 -18.23 -15.90
N ASP A 541 4.73 -19.20 -16.72
CA ASP A 541 3.99 -18.98 -17.94
C ASP A 541 2.48 -19.05 -17.61
N ALA A 542 1.69 -18.08 -18.04
CA ALA A 542 0.27 -18.07 -17.69
C ALA A 542 -0.51 -19.26 -18.27
N ALA A 543 -0.05 -19.84 -19.38
CA ALA A 543 -0.67 -20.98 -20.04
C ALA A 543 -0.16 -22.31 -19.49
N THR A 544 1.15 -22.45 -19.26
CA THR A 544 1.77 -23.74 -18.88
C THR A 544 2.14 -23.86 -17.41
N GLY A 545 2.07 -22.79 -16.63
CA GLY A 545 2.37 -22.79 -15.19
C GLY A 545 3.84 -22.46 -14.86
N GLU A 546 4.24 -22.80 -13.64
CA GLU A 546 5.60 -22.56 -13.13
C GLU A 546 6.63 -23.42 -13.87
N PHE A 547 7.70 -22.81 -14.38
CA PHE A 547 8.77 -23.51 -15.09
C PHE A 547 10.15 -23.40 -14.43
N GLU A 548 10.38 -22.39 -13.58
CA GLU A 548 11.62 -22.22 -12.84
C GLU A 548 11.35 -21.68 -11.43
N ARG A 549 12.13 -22.15 -10.44
CA ARG A 549 12.12 -21.62 -9.08
C ARG A 549 13.54 -21.53 -8.51
N GLY A 550 13.77 -20.50 -7.72
CA GLY A 550 15.03 -20.35 -7.00
C GLY A 550 15.02 -19.20 -6.00
N TYR A 551 16.20 -18.67 -5.69
CA TYR A 551 16.35 -17.51 -4.84
C TYR A 551 17.46 -16.56 -5.30
N VAL A 552 17.37 -15.31 -4.81
CA VAL A 552 18.42 -14.28 -4.91
C VAL A 552 18.87 -13.86 -3.51
N ARG A 553 20.13 -13.48 -3.35
CA ARG A 553 20.65 -13.00 -2.05
C ARG A 553 20.45 -11.50 -1.92
N VAL A 554 19.99 -11.06 -0.75
CA VAL A 554 19.78 -9.63 -0.45
C VAL A 554 21.09 -8.84 -0.56
N ALA A 555 22.21 -9.44 -0.12
CA ALA A 555 23.54 -8.84 -0.24
C ALA A 555 23.93 -8.51 -1.69
N ASP A 556 23.49 -9.29 -2.66
CA ASP A 556 23.80 -9.07 -4.07
C ASP A 556 22.92 -7.97 -4.69
N MET A 557 21.67 -7.83 -4.23
CA MET A 557 20.77 -6.77 -4.71
C MET A 557 21.19 -5.38 -4.21
N VAL A 558 21.57 -5.26 -2.93
CA VAL A 558 21.83 -3.94 -2.31
C VAL A 558 23.14 -3.29 -2.75
N THR A 559 24.05 -4.04 -3.38
CA THR A 559 25.35 -3.52 -3.82
C THR A 559 25.33 -2.97 -5.25
N ARG A 560 24.20 -3.10 -5.96
CA ARG A 560 24.05 -2.80 -7.39
C ARG A 560 23.38 -1.46 -7.69
N GLN A 561 23.61 -0.96 -8.89
CA GLN A 561 22.97 0.27 -9.39
C GLN A 561 21.50 0.06 -9.75
N PRO A 562 20.69 1.12 -9.84
CA PRO A 562 19.28 1.03 -10.22
C PRO A 562 18.98 0.41 -11.59
N TRP A 563 19.94 0.50 -12.51
CA TRP A 563 19.84 -0.06 -13.86
C TRP A 563 20.49 -1.45 -13.99
N ALA A 564 21.03 -2.02 -12.92
CA ALA A 564 21.66 -3.35 -13.00
C ALA A 564 20.62 -4.46 -13.17
N ASP A 565 20.93 -5.40 -14.05
CA ASP A 565 20.12 -6.56 -14.45
C ASP A 565 20.94 -7.86 -14.49
N ASP A 566 21.98 -7.94 -13.65
CA ASP A 566 22.97 -9.01 -13.57
C ASP A 566 23.09 -9.63 -12.14
N VAL A 567 21.99 -9.65 -11.38
CA VAL A 567 21.99 -10.22 -10.02
C VAL A 567 22.27 -11.72 -10.08
N PRO A 568 23.17 -12.30 -9.26
CA PRO A 568 23.37 -13.74 -9.23
C PRO A 568 22.11 -14.44 -8.75
N VAL A 569 21.66 -15.42 -9.54
CA VAL A 569 20.46 -16.22 -9.30
C VAL A 569 20.86 -17.65 -8.94
N GLN A 570 20.22 -18.22 -7.93
CA GLN A 570 20.41 -19.61 -7.50
C GLN A 570 19.16 -20.40 -7.83
N VAL A 571 19.23 -21.28 -8.82
CA VAL A 571 18.13 -22.14 -9.26
C VAL A 571 18.03 -23.34 -8.32
N LEU A 572 16.82 -23.62 -7.83
CA LEU A 572 16.54 -24.79 -6.99
C LEU A 572 15.92 -25.93 -7.81
N SER A 573 15.13 -25.61 -8.84
CA SER A 573 14.52 -26.59 -9.73
C SER A 573 14.14 -25.94 -11.06
N ASP A 574 14.54 -26.57 -12.17
CA ASP A 574 13.97 -26.35 -13.50
C ASP A 574 12.90 -27.42 -13.74
N VAL A 575 11.64 -27.01 -13.82
CA VAL A 575 10.51 -27.94 -14.04
C VAL A 575 10.43 -28.37 -15.52
N SER A 576 11.29 -27.82 -16.37
CA SER A 576 11.32 -28.03 -17.83
C SER A 576 12.24 -29.15 -18.31
N ALA A 577 12.93 -29.89 -17.44
CA ALA A 577 13.66 -31.09 -17.86
C ALA A 577 12.71 -32.31 -17.85
N PRO A 578 12.45 -32.97 -18.99
CA PRO A 578 11.84 -34.30 -18.94
C PRO A 578 12.78 -35.22 -18.14
N ALA A 579 12.21 -36.09 -17.31
CA ALA A 579 12.97 -37.16 -16.68
C ALA A 579 13.69 -37.93 -17.80
N ALA A 580 15.02 -37.93 -17.76
CA ALA A 580 15.80 -38.84 -18.58
C ALA A 580 15.59 -40.23 -17.98
N ASP A 581 14.79 -41.06 -18.67
CA ASP A 581 14.75 -42.51 -18.46
C ASP A 581 16.09 -43.15 -18.86
#